data_AF-A0A2T7P8Q3-F1
#
_entry.id   AF-A0A2T7P8Q3-F1
#
_cell.length_a   1.000
_cell.length_b   1.000
_cell.length_c   1.000
_cell.angle_alpha   90.00
_cell.angle_beta   90.00
_cell.angle_gamma   90.00
#
_symmetry.space_group_name_H-M   'P 1'
#
loop_
_entity.id
_entity.type
_entity.pdbx_description
1 polymer ?
#
loop_
_entity_poly.entity_id
_entity_poly.type
_entity_poly.pdbx_seq_one_letter_code
_entity_poly.pdbx_strand_id
1 'polypeptide(L)'
;MNYLHWLDYVVMAALMVVSLGIGIFFAVYKGGQRTKEEYLLGNRQMSMIPVCLSMFITYQSAIALLGGPADVFNTGTMYLFLGGGVALSYIVGLFTAVPLLYPLKITSVNEYLQLRFDSKFVRLFATSVCIFRTISLKESR
;
A
#
# COMPACT_ATOMS: atom_id res chain seq x y z
N MET A 1 14.32 24.63 27.07
CA MET A 1 13.74 25.18 25.82
C MET A 1 14.68 24.87 24.64
N ASN A 2 14.95 23.58 24.40
CA ASN A 2 15.69 23.04 23.25
C ASN A 2 14.92 21.77 22.85
N TYR A 3 13.85 21.93 22.08
CA TYR A 3 12.81 20.90 21.95
C TYR A 3 13.11 19.80 20.91
N LEU A 4 14.20 19.94 20.17
CA LEU A 4 14.73 18.91 19.27
C LEU A 4 16.24 18.90 19.47
N HIS A 5 16.80 17.75 19.84
CA HIS A 5 18.25 17.62 19.84
C HIS A 5 18.72 17.75 18.39
N TRP A 6 19.89 18.35 18.15
CA TRP A 6 20.48 18.43 16.81
C TRP A 6 20.53 17.05 16.10
N LEU A 7 20.58 15.97 16.89
CA LEU A 7 20.45 14.58 16.46
C LEU A 7 19.15 14.29 15.70
N ASP A 8 18.00 14.83 16.11
CA ASP A 8 16.72 14.57 15.45
C ASP A 8 16.70 15.17 14.03
N TYR A 9 17.30 16.35 13.88
CA TYR A 9 17.46 16.99 12.57
C TYR A 9 18.41 16.20 11.66
N VAL A 10 19.50 15.68 12.21
CA VAL A 10 20.44 14.82 11.48
C VAL A 10 19.75 13.54 11.02
N VAL A 11 18.93 12.90 11.86
CA VAL A 11 18.20 11.67 11.51
C VAL A 11 17.16 11.95 10.42
N MET A 12 16.40 13.05 10.51
CA MET A 12 15.47 13.45 9.44
C MET A 12 16.17 13.69 8.11
N ALA A 13 17.28 14.44 8.13
CA ALA A 13 18.06 14.72 6.93
C ALA A 13 18.64 13.42 6.33
N ALA A 14 19.18 12.53 7.18
CA ALA A 14 19.71 11.24 6.74
C ALA A 14 18.63 10.36 6.10
N LEU A 15 17.46 10.22 6.71
CA LEU A 15 16.34 9.45 6.15
C LEU A 15 15.89 9.99 4.80
N MET A 16 15.83 11.33 4.65
CA MET A 16 15.46 11.98 3.40
C MET A 16 16.49 11.71 2.30
N VAL A 17 17.78 11.84 2.62
CA VAL A 17 18.89 11.56 1.69
C VAL A 17 18.93 10.09 1.30
N VAL A 18 18.72 9.16 2.24
CA VAL A 18 18.67 7.72 1.94
C VAL A 18 17.50 7.38 1.02
N SER A 19 16.30 7.91 1.30
CA SER A 19 15.11 7.70 0.46
C SER A 19 15.30 8.24 -0.96
N LEU A 20 15.79 9.48 -1.09
CA LEU A 20 16.14 10.08 -2.38
C LEU A 20 17.26 9.31 -3.08
N GLY A 21 18.27 8.87 -2.33
CA GLY A 21 19.41 8.10 -2.83
C GLY A 21 18.98 6.78 -3.46
N ILE A 22 18.11 6.02 -2.79
CA ILE A 22 17.55 4.77 -3.34
C ILE A 22 16.74 5.05 -4.61
N GLY A 23 15.93 6.11 -4.61
CA GLY A 23 15.14 6.52 -5.78
C GLY A 23 16.01 6.91 -6.99
N ILE A 24 17.04 7.74 -6.78
CA ILE A 24 17.99 8.17 -7.82
C ILE A 24 18.84 6.99 -8.29
N PHE A 25 19.31 6.14 -7.37
CA PHE A 25 20.08 4.94 -7.71
C PHE A 25 19.26 4.01 -8.60
N PHE A 26 18.00 3.73 -8.27
CA PHE A 26 17.13 2.92 -9.13
C PHE A 26 16.81 3.60 -10.47
N ALA A 27 16.66 4.93 -10.50
CA ALA A 27 16.40 5.68 -11.73
C ALA A 27 17.59 5.67 -12.71
N VAL A 28 18.82 5.82 -12.18
CA VAL A 28 20.05 5.91 -12.97
C VAL A 28 20.62 4.51 -13.29
N TYR A 29 20.72 3.62 -12.29
CA TYR A 29 21.33 2.29 -12.45
C TYR A 29 20.50 1.35 -13.32
N LYS A 30 19.16 1.44 -13.23
CA LYS A 30 18.25 0.62 -14.03
C LYS A 30 17.90 1.26 -15.38
N GLY A 31 18.52 2.39 -15.72
CA GLY A 31 18.43 3.03 -17.04
C GLY A 31 17.00 3.31 -17.47
N GLY A 32 16.23 4.07 -16.67
CA GLY A 32 14.89 4.59 -16.99
C GLY A 32 13.91 3.54 -17.52
N GLN A 33 13.02 3.03 -16.67
CA GLN A 33 12.05 1.98 -17.05
C GLN A 33 11.28 2.32 -18.34
N ARG A 34 11.71 1.75 -19.47
CA ARG A 34 11.32 2.22 -20.82
C ARG A 34 9.91 1.80 -21.21
N THR A 35 9.31 0.89 -20.45
CA THR A 35 8.02 0.28 -20.77
C THR A 35 7.09 0.31 -19.57
N LYS A 36 5.81 0.66 -19.78
CA LYS A 36 4.78 0.74 -18.72
C LYS A 36 4.66 -0.58 -17.95
N GLU A 37 4.82 -1.72 -18.63
CA GLU A 37 4.82 -3.04 -17.99
C GLU A 37 6.04 -3.28 -17.12
N GLU A 38 7.21 -2.75 -17.47
CA GLU A 38 8.41 -2.88 -16.65
C GLU A 38 8.31 -2.02 -15.37
N TYR A 39 7.70 -0.85 -15.49
CA TYR A 39 7.42 0.05 -14.37
C TYR A 39 6.33 -0.50 -13.43
N LEU A 40 5.22 -0.98 -14.00
CA LEU A 40 4.06 -1.43 -13.23
C LEU A 40 4.18 -2.89 -12.73
N LEU A 41 4.85 -3.77 -13.49
CA LEU A 41 4.92 -5.20 -13.18
C LEU A 41 6.33 -5.67 -12.82
N GLY A 42 7.34 -4.80 -12.88
CA GLY A 42 8.72 -5.17 -12.54
C GLY A 42 9.26 -6.35 -13.37
N ASN A 43 8.82 -6.46 -14.63
CA ASN A 43 9.12 -7.57 -15.54
C ASN A 43 8.60 -8.95 -15.06
N ARG A 44 7.68 -9.02 -14.09
CA ARG A 44 7.16 -10.28 -13.48
C ARG A 44 8.26 -11.23 -12.94
N GLN A 45 9.49 -10.76 -12.85
CA GLN A 45 10.67 -11.52 -12.38
C GLN A 45 11.12 -11.06 -10.97
N MET A 46 10.36 -10.16 -10.33
CA MET A 46 10.64 -9.78 -8.95
C MET A 46 10.44 -11.01 -8.03
N SER A 47 11.46 -11.29 -7.22
CA SER A 47 11.39 -12.32 -6.18
C SER A 47 10.20 -12.06 -5.24
N MET A 48 9.62 -13.13 -4.69
CA MET A 48 8.45 -13.06 -3.81
C MET A 48 8.71 -12.15 -2.59
N ILE A 49 9.92 -12.17 -2.06
CA ILE A 49 10.30 -11.45 -0.84
C ILE A 49 10.14 -9.92 -0.98
N PRO A 50 10.75 -9.23 -1.96
CA PRO A 50 10.58 -7.78 -2.14
C PRO A 50 9.13 -7.39 -2.49
N VAL A 51 8.37 -8.25 -3.17
CA VAL A 51 6.96 -8.00 -3.48
C VAL A 51 6.12 -8.01 -2.21
N CYS A 52 6.27 -9.04 -1.37
CA CYS A 52 5.59 -9.12 -0.08
C CYS A 52 5.95 -7.94 0.83
N LEU A 53 7.23 -7.54 0.84
CA LEU A 53 7.70 -6.41 1.63
C LEU A 53 7.07 -5.09 1.16
N SER A 54 7.02 -4.84 -0.15
CA SER A 54 6.36 -3.64 -0.70
C SER A 54 4.86 -3.60 -0.38
N MET A 55 4.20 -4.76 -0.43
CA MET A 55 2.79 -4.88 -0.09
C MET A 55 2.55 -4.60 1.40
N PHE A 56 3.42 -5.11 2.28
CA PHE A 56 3.37 -4.84 3.72
C PHE A 56 3.57 -3.35 4.04
N ILE A 57 4.58 -2.72 3.41
CA ILE A 57 4.85 -1.28 3.59
C ILE A 57 3.65 -0.43 3.15
N THR A 58 3.00 -0.80 2.05
CA THR A 58 1.81 -0.09 1.55
C THR A 58 0.60 -0.28 2.45
N TYR A 59 0.47 -1.47 3.04
CA TYR A 59 -0.61 -1.77 3.97
C TYR A 59 -0.47 -0.99 5.29
N GLN A 60 0.75 -0.81 5.78
CA GLN A 60 0.98 -0.14 7.06
C GLN A 60 0.85 1.38 6.94
N SER A 61 -0.18 1.94 7.58
CA SER A 61 -0.38 3.39 7.69
C SER A 61 0.16 3.96 9.01
N ALA A 62 0.66 5.19 8.98
CA ALA A 62 1.07 5.93 10.17
C ALA A 62 -0.07 6.12 11.18
N ILE A 63 -1.32 6.23 10.68
CA ILE A 63 -2.52 6.32 11.54
C ILE A 63 -2.71 5.04 12.34
N ALA A 64 -2.49 3.87 11.73
CA ALA A 64 -2.62 2.60 12.42
C ALA A 64 -1.52 2.40 13.48
N LEU A 65 -0.31 2.89 13.22
CA LEU A 65 0.81 2.80 14.17
C LEU A 65 0.58 3.62 15.44
N LEU A 66 0.05 4.84 15.32
CA LEU A 66 -0.23 5.70 16.47
C LEU A 66 -1.61 5.43 17.08
N GLY A 67 -2.59 5.04 16.25
CA GLY A 67 -3.96 4.74 16.67
C GLY A 67 -4.07 3.41 17.41
N GLY A 68 -3.32 2.38 17.00
CA GLY A 68 -3.30 1.08 17.66
C GLY A 68 -3.08 1.15 19.18
N PRO A 69 -2.00 1.77 19.69
CA PRO A 69 -1.81 1.92 21.12
C PRO A 69 -2.86 2.82 21.76
N ALA A 70 -3.28 3.92 21.11
CA ALA A 70 -4.31 4.82 21.63
C ALA A 70 -5.66 4.10 21.85
N ASP A 71 -6.04 3.21 20.93
CA ASP A 71 -7.24 2.38 21.02
C ASP A 71 -7.08 1.27 22.06
N VAL A 72 -5.90 0.66 22.17
CA VAL A 72 -5.62 -0.34 23.21
C VAL A 72 -5.68 0.27 24.61
N PHE A 73 -5.20 1.50 24.79
CA PHE A 73 -5.29 2.21 26.08
C PHE A 73 -6.74 2.52 26.49
N ASN A 74 -7.63 2.82 25.53
CA ASN A 74 -9.02 3.12 25.81
C ASN A 74 -9.93 1.89 25.90
N THR A 75 -9.69 0.85 25.09
CA THR A 75 -10.63 -0.27 24.90
C THR A 75 -10.07 -1.62 25.34
N GLY A 76 -8.82 -1.69 25.79
CA GLY A 76 -8.20 -2.85 26.42
C GLY A 76 -8.40 -4.14 25.62
N THR A 77 -9.17 -5.09 26.19
CA THR A 77 -9.38 -6.45 25.67
C THR A 77 -10.17 -6.50 24.34
N MET A 78 -10.99 -5.49 24.00
CA MET A 78 -11.79 -5.51 22.77
C MET A 78 -10.91 -5.44 21.51
N TYR A 79 -9.73 -4.82 21.59
CA TYR A 79 -8.79 -4.73 20.49
C TYR A 79 -8.25 -6.09 20.04
N LEU A 80 -8.11 -7.06 20.98
CA LEU A 80 -7.68 -8.43 20.66
C LEU A 80 -8.68 -9.15 19.75
N PHE A 81 -9.98 -8.90 19.96
CA PHE A 81 -11.03 -9.48 19.12
C PHE A 81 -11.00 -8.90 17.69
N LEU A 82 -10.67 -7.61 17.58
CA LEU A 82 -10.51 -6.92 16.30
C LEU A 82 -9.29 -7.45 15.53
N GLY A 83 -8.16 -7.65 16.22
CA GLY A 83 -6.97 -8.30 15.65
C GLY A 83 -7.25 -9.72 15.16
N GLY A 84 -8.01 -10.51 15.94
CA GLY A 84 -8.43 -11.86 15.55
C GLY A 84 -9.34 -11.87 14.31
N GLY A 85 -10.29 -10.95 14.22
CA GLY A 85 -11.16 -10.82 13.04
C GLY A 85 -10.40 -10.42 11.78
N VAL A 86 -9.42 -9.52 11.91
CA VAL A 86 -8.54 -9.12 10.80
C VAL A 86 -7.68 -10.31 10.35
N ALA A 87 -7.09 -11.07 11.26
CA ALA A 87 -6.33 -12.28 10.92
C ALA A 87 -7.17 -13.31 10.14
N LEU A 88 -8.41 -13.54 10.57
CA LEU A 88 -9.33 -14.46 9.90
C LEU A 88 -9.70 -13.96 8.50
N SER A 89 -9.91 -12.65 8.33
CA SER A 89 -10.18 -12.04 7.03
C SER A 89 -9.05 -12.27 6.02
N TYR A 90 -7.78 -12.26 6.46
CA TYR A 90 -6.64 -12.58 5.59
C TYR A 90 -6.62 -14.03 5.15
N ILE A 91 -6.94 -14.97 6.05
CA ILE A 91 -7.02 -16.40 5.71
C ILE A 91 -8.10 -16.61 4.64
N VAL A 92 -9.29 -16.06 4.84
CA VAL A 92 -10.40 -16.17 3.87
C VAL A 92 -10.03 -15.49 2.54
N GLY A 93 -9.35 -14.35 2.60
CA GLY A 93 -8.84 -13.64 1.44
C GLY A 93 -7.81 -14.45 0.65
N LEU A 94 -6.92 -15.16 1.33
CA LEU A 94 -5.94 -16.05 0.69
C LEU A 94 -6.63 -17.18 -0.08
N PHE A 95 -7.65 -17.80 0.51
CA PHE A 95 -8.39 -18.90 -0.13
C PHE A 95 -9.33 -18.45 -1.25
N THR A 96 -9.84 -17.22 -1.22
CA THR A 96 -10.84 -16.76 -2.20
C THR A 96 -10.22 -15.86 -3.27
N ALA A 97 -9.47 -14.83 -2.86
CA ALA A 97 -8.99 -13.79 -3.75
C ALA A 97 -7.80 -14.24 -4.61
N VAL A 98 -6.88 -15.03 -4.04
CA VAL A 98 -5.70 -15.53 -4.78
C VAL A 98 -6.10 -16.45 -5.93
N PRO A 99 -6.89 -17.53 -5.76
CA PRO A 99 -7.24 -18.40 -6.88
C PRO A 99 -8.14 -17.71 -7.92
N LEU A 100 -8.87 -16.66 -7.53
CA LEU A 100 -9.71 -15.90 -8.45
C LEU A 100 -8.89 -14.93 -9.32
N LEU A 101 -7.89 -14.26 -8.77
CA LEU A 101 -7.14 -13.21 -9.48
C LEU A 101 -5.86 -13.71 -10.16
N TYR A 102 -5.21 -14.73 -9.59
CA TYR A 102 -3.96 -15.26 -10.11
C TYR A 102 -4.05 -15.80 -11.56
N PRO A 103 -5.08 -16.59 -11.97
CA PRO A 103 -5.16 -17.12 -13.33
C PRO A 103 -5.48 -16.05 -14.38
N LEU A 104 -6.14 -14.95 -14.01
CA LEU A 104 -6.55 -13.92 -14.96
C LEU A 104 -5.41 -12.97 -15.35
N LYS A 105 -4.22 -13.04 -14.71
CA LYS A 105 -3.00 -12.28 -15.06
C LYS A 105 -3.21 -10.76 -15.20
N ILE A 106 -4.20 -10.22 -14.50
CA ILE A 106 -4.68 -8.84 -14.61
C ILE A 106 -3.73 -7.87 -13.91
N THR A 107 -3.54 -6.68 -14.48
CA THR A 107 -2.62 -5.66 -13.94
C THR A 107 -3.25 -4.73 -12.91
N SER A 108 -4.58 -4.66 -12.86
CA SER A 108 -5.32 -3.85 -11.88
C SER A 108 -6.64 -4.51 -11.45
N VAL A 109 -7.05 -4.32 -10.20
CA VAL A 109 -8.34 -4.81 -9.68
C VAL A 109 -9.53 -4.22 -10.44
N ASN A 110 -9.38 -3.00 -10.97
CA ASN A 110 -10.41 -2.33 -11.76
C ASN A 110 -10.63 -2.99 -13.13
N GLU A 111 -9.62 -3.68 -13.66
CA GLU A 111 -9.72 -4.43 -14.91
C GLU A 111 -10.45 -5.76 -14.68
N TYR A 112 -10.38 -6.36 -13.48
CA TYR A 112 -11.26 -7.47 -13.08
C TYR A 112 -12.74 -7.04 -13.08
N LEU A 113 -13.06 -5.85 -12.55
CA LEU A 113 -14.42 -5.30 -12.58
C LEU A 113 -14.89 -5.06 -14.02
N GLN A 114 -14.00 -4.63 -14.93
CA GLN A 114 -14.33 -4.47 -16.34
C GLN A 114 -14.66 -5.82 -17.01
N LEU A 115 -13.88 -6.88 -16.75
CA LEU A 115 -14.11 -8.22 -17.31
C LEU A 115 -15.37 -8.89 -16.76
N ARG A 116 -15.72 -8.63 -15.50
CA ARG A 116 -16.91 -9.20 -14.85
C ARG A 116 -18.22 -8.56 -15.33
N PHE A 117 -18.21 -7.26 -15.66
CA PHE A 117 -19.41 -6.48 -16.01
C PHE A 117 -19.44 -6.00 -17.48
N ASP A 118 -18.42 -6.34 -18.29
CA ASP A 118 -18.25 -5.99 -19.71
C ASP A 118 -18.48 -4.49 -20.04
N SER A 119 -18.24 -3.62 -19.06
CA SER A 119 -18.66 -2.22 -19.14
C SER A 119 -17.54 -1.26 -18.73
N LYS A 120 -17.11 -0.41 -19.68
CA LYS A 120 -16.12 0.65 -19.44
C LYS A 120 -16.60 1.68 -18.40
N PHE A 121 -17.92 1.86 -18.26
CA PHE A 121 -18.53 2.74 -17.26
C PHE A 121 -18.24 2.33 -15.82
N VAL A 122 -18.23 1.02 -15.53
CA VAL A 122 -17.94 0.51 -14.18
C VAL A 122 -16.49 0.81 -13.79
N ARG A 123 -15.56 0.75 -14.75
CA ARG A 123 -14.16 1.13 -14.52
C ARG A 123 -14.02 2.62 -14.23
N LEU A 124 -14.72 3.46 -14.99
CA LEU A 124 -14.69 4.92 -14.81
C LEU A 124 -15.30 5.31 -13.47
N PHE A 125 -16.41 4.69 -13.09
CA PHE A 125 -17.10 4.91 -11.81
C PHE A 125 -16.26 4.42 -10.62
N ALA A 126 -15.64 3.24 -10.72
CA ALA A 126 -14.74 2.76 -9.67
C ALA A 126 -13.54 3.69 -9.48
N THR A 127 -12.98 4.20 -10.58
CA THR A 127 -11.86 5.15 -10.53
C THR A 127 -12.30 6.49 -9.95
N SER A 128 -13.46 7.01 -10.34
CA SER A 128 -13.98 8.28 -9.82
C SER A 128 -14.31 8.19 -8.33
N VAL A 129 -14.93 7.09 -7.88
CA VAL A 129 -15.18 6.82 -6.46
C VAL A 129 -13.88 6.72 -5.67
N CYS A 130 -12.85 6.07 -6.22
CA CYS A 130 -11.54 5.98 -5.58
C CYS A 130 -10.91 7.36 -5.39
N ILE A 131 -10.90 8.19 -6.43
CA ILE A 131 -10.39 9.57 -6.37
C ILE A 131 -11.20 10.39 -5.35
N PHE A 132 -12.52 10.28 -5.39
CA PHE A 132 -13.40 10.99 -4.47
C PHE A 132 -13.16 10.60 -3.00
N ARG A 133 -12.98 9.30 -2.71
CA ARG A 133 -12.62 8.81 -1.38
C ARG A 133 -11.32 9.43 -0.88
N THR A 134 -10.30 9.54 -1.73
CA THR A 134 -9.03 10.18 -1.36
C THR A 134 -9.19 11.68 -1.07
N ILE A 135 -10.03 12.38 -1.81
CA ILE A 135 -10.29 13.82 -1.61
C ILE A 135 -11.08 14.05 -0.31
N SER A 136 -12.18 13.32 -0.09
CA SER A 136 -12.99 13.47 1.13
C SER A 136 -12.22 13.12 2.41
N LEU A 137 -11.33 12.13 2.36
CA LEU A 137 -10.48 11.79 3.52
C LEU A 137 -9.41 12.86 3.80
N LYS A 138 -9.08 13.70 2.82
CA LYS A 138 -8.17 14.82 3.00
C LYS A 138 -8.88 16.08 3.49
N GLU A 139 -10.15 16.26 3.13
CA GLU A 139 -11.02 17.36 3.59
C GLU A 139 -11.48 17.18 5.05
N SER A 140 -11.61 15.93 5.51
CA SER A 140 -12.05 15.61 6.88
C SER A 140 -10.91 15.53 7.91
N ARG A 141 -9.69 15.92 7.55
CA ARG A 141 -8.51 15.99 8.43
C ARG A 141 -7.97 17.41 8.49
#